data_AF-A0A350PL20-F1
#
_entry.id   AF-A0A350PL20-F1
#
_cell.length_a   1.000
_cell.length_b   1.000
_cell.length_c   1.000
_cell.angle_alpha   90.00
_cell.angle_beta   90.00
_cell.angle_gamma   90.00
#
_symmetry.space_group_name_H-M   'P 1'
#
loop_
_entity.id
_entity.type
_entity.pdbx_description
1 polymer ?
#
loop_
_entity_poly.entity_id
_entity_poly.type
_entity_poly.pdbx_seq_one_letter_code
_entity_poly.pdbx_strand_id
1 'polypeptide(L)'
;MSGKPKKVVIKKSTDPKKKLMAVFSLDNGRTKTTHFGAAGMSDFPTHKDEARKKRYLARHRRRENWNSPMTAGALSRWILWNLPTRRASIQAYKKRFNLS
;
A
#
# COMPACT_ATOMS: atom_id res chain seq x y z
N MET A 1 -12.02 -2.43 21.32
CA MET A 1 -10.61 -2.06 21.04
C MET A 1 -10.24 -2.46 19.62
N SER A 2 -9.78 -1.53 18.80
CA SER A 2 -9.29 -1.82 17.45
C SER A 2 -7.89 -2.40 17.54
N GLY A 3 -7.69 -3.63 17.06
CA GLY A 3 -6.39 -4.32 17.13
C GLY A 3 -5.32 -3.65 16.26
N LYS A 4 -4.07 -3.68 16.71
CA LYS A 4 -2.92 -3.16 15.96
C LYS A 4 -2.46 -4.19 14.92
N PRO A 5 -2.08 -3.77 13.70
CA PRO A 5 -1.56 -4.70 12.70
C PRO A 5 -0.17 -5.22 13.12
N LYS A 6 0.02 -6.53 13.07
CA LYS A 6 1.30 -7.21 13.34
C LYS A 6 1.97 -7.74 12.07
N LYS A 7 1.16 -8.24 11.13
CA LYS A 7 1.63 -8.87 9.90
C LYS A 7 0.86 -8.34 8.71
N VAL A 8 1.52 -8.28 7.56
CA VAL A 8 0.87 -7.92 6.29
C VAL A 8 1.31 -8.86 5.17
N VAL A 9 0.32 -9.36 4.45
CA VAL A 9 0.53 -10.15 3.23
C VAL A 9 -0.10 -9.40 2.05
N ILE A 10 0.74 -9.06 1.07
CA ILE A 10 0.30 -8.39 -0.16
C ILE A 10 0.10 -9.43 -1.25
N LYS A 11 -1.11 -9.47 -1.83
CA LYS A 11 -1.48 -10.40 -2.91
C LYS A 11 -2.18 -9.65 -4.04
N LYS A 12 -2.37 -10.32 -5.18
CA LYS A 12 -3.31 -9.84 -6.22
C LYS A 12 -4.69 -9.70 -5.59
N SER A 13 -5.38 -8.62 -5.90
CA SER A 13 -6.74 -8.40 -5.40
C SER A 13 -7.71 -9.45 -5.94
N THR A 14 -8.66 -9.88 -5.11
CA THR A 14 -9.82 -10.66 -5.54
C THR A 14 -10.91 -9.78 -6.17
N ASP A 15 -10.94 -8.49 -5.83
CA ASP A 15 -11.79 -7.50 -6.52
C ASP A 15 -11.14 -7.13 -7.88
N PRO A 16 -11.80 -7.37 -9.02
CA PRO A 16 -11.27 -7.09 -10.35
C PRO A 16 -11.05 -5.59 -10.61
N LYS A 17 -11.69 -4.69 -9.86
CA LYS A 17 -11.48 -3.24 -9.97
C LYS A 17 -10.18 -2.80 -9.31
N LYS A 18 -9.55 -3.65 -8.51
CA LYS A 18 -8.38 -3.32 -7.70
C LYS A 18 -7.16 -4.13 -8.11
N LYS A 19 -5.99 -3.53 -7.97
CA LYS A 19 -4.73 -4.15 -8.42
C LYS A 19 -4.21 -5.16 -7.40
N LEU A 20 -4.13 -4.74 -6.14
CA LEU A 20 -3.57 -5.52 -5.05
C LEU A 20 -4.51 -5.48 -3.84
N MET A 21 -4.33 -6.44 -2.95
CA MET A 21 -4.93 -6.44 -1.62
C MET A 21 -3.87 -6.69 -0.56
N ALA A 22 -4.03 -6.01 0.57
CA ALA A 22 -3.23 -6.22 1.77
C ALA A 22 -4.11 -6.93 2.80
N VAL A 23 -3.67 -8.10 3.23
CA VAL A 23 -4.30 -8.84 4.33
C VAL A 23 -3.47 -8.60 5.58
N PHE A 24 -4.05 -7.88 6.53
CA PHE A 24 -3.46 -7.58 7.82
C PHE A 24 -3.93 -8.58 8.87
N SER A 25 -2.99 -9.16 9.61
CA SER A 25 -3.29 -9.89 10.84
C SER A 25 -3.11 -8.94 12.02
N LEU A 26 -4.16 -8.76 12.80
CA LEU A 26 -4.18 -7.90 13.97
C LEU A 26 -3.77 -8.69 15.22
N ASP A 27 -3.28 -7.97 16.23
CA ASP A 27 -2.89 -8.51 17.52
C ASP A 27 -4.02 -9.20 18.30
N ASN A 28 -5.26 -8.78 18.06
CA ASN A 28 -6.47 -9.36 18.64
C ASN A 28 -7.01 -10.60 17.89
N GLY A 29 -6.21 -11.19 17.01
CA GLY A 29 -6.57 -12.38 16.23
C GLY A 29 -7.46 -12.10 15.02
N ARG A 30 -7.95 -10.86 14.82
CA ARG A 30 -8.78 -10.52 13.66
C ARG A 30 -7.92 -10.26 12.42
N THR A 31 -8.53 -10.44 11.25
CA THR A 31 -7.91 -10.07 9.98
C THR A 31 -8.64 -8.89 9.34
N LYS A 32 -7.89 -7.98 8.72
CA LYS A 32 -8.43 -6.89 7.92
C LYS A 32 -7.85 -6.96 6.52
N THR A 33 -8.72 -7.00 5.52
CA THR A 33 -8.31 -6.92 4.11
C THR A 33 -8.54 -5.51 3.59
N THR A 34 -7.58 -4.97 2.84
CA THR A 34 -7.71 -3.67 2.20
C THR A 34 -7.27 -3.78 0.75
N HIS A 35 -8.19 -3.51 -0.16
CA HIS A 35 -7.94 -3.51 -1.60
C HIS A 35 -7.45 -2.12 -2.05
N PHE A 36 -6.40 -2.07 -2.86
CA PHE A 36 -5.75 -0.82 -3.24
C PHE A 36 -5.13 -0.88 -4.65
N GLY A 37 -4.91 0.30 -5.21
CA GLY A 37 -4.56 0.49 -6.62
C GLY A 37 -5.72 0.16 -7.56
N ALA A 38 -5.87 0.92 -8.65
CA ALA A 38 -6.83 0.61 -9.69
C ALA A 38 -6.26 -0.47 -10.63
N ALA A 39 -7.09 -1.44 -11.01
CA ALA A 39 -6.71 -2.44 -12.01
C ALA A 39 -6.40 -1.77 -13.36
N GLY A 40 -5.45 -2.34 -14.11
CA GLY A 40 -5.01 -1.81 -15.41
C GLY A 40 -4.14 -0.54 -15.36
N MET A 41 -4.04 0.13 -14.21
CA MET A 41 -3.24 1.36 -14.11
C MET A 41 -1.75 1.08 -13.92
N SER A 42 -0.92 1.89 -14.61
CA SER A 42 0.53 1.92 -14.44
C SER A 42 0.92 2.57 -13.11
N ASP A 43 1.96 2.05 -12.48
CA ASP A 43 2.53 2.59 -11.23
C ASP A 43 4.04 2.78 -11.34
N PHE A 44 4.65 3.36 -10.31
CA PHE A 44 6.04 3.82 -10.37
C PHE A 44 7.03 2.70 -10.75
N PRO A 45 6.91 1.45 -10.25
CA PRO A 45 7.74 0.36 -10.74
C PRO A 45 7.64 0.04 -12.24
N THR A 46 6.51 0.35 -12.89
CA THR A 46 6.31 0.09 -14.32
C THR A 46 7.03 1.11 -15.19
N HIS A 47 6.91 2.41 -14.87
CA HIS A 47 7.40 3.49 -15.74
C HIS A 47 8.64 4.21 -15.20
N LYS A 48 8.97 4.07 -13.91
CA LYS A 48 10.12 4.67 -13.20
C LYS A 48 10.28 6.20 -13.34
N ASP A 49 9.23 6.88 -13.79
CA ASP A 49 9.15 8.34 -13.94
C ASP A 49 8.91 9.02 -12.58
N GLU A 50 9.93 9.74 -12.13
CA GLU A 50 9.92 10.46 -10.85
C GLU A 50 8.99 11.67 -10.84
N ALA A 51 8.80 12.35 -11.98
CA ALA A 51 7.90 13.50 -12.08
C ALA A 51 6.43 13.06 -11.92
N ARG A 52 6.04 11.93 -12.53
CA ARG A 52 4.72 11.30 -12.30
C ARG A 52 4.51 10.92 -10.84
N LYS A 53 5.54 10.36 -10.20
CA LYS A 53 5.51 10.10 -8.75
C LYS A 53 5.27 11.38 -7.97
N LYS A 54 6.05 12.45 -8.19
CA LYS A 54 5.87 13.74 -7.50
C LYS A 54 4.44 14.29 -7.68
N ARG A 55 3.87 14.27 -8.89
CA ARG A 55 2.48 14.70 -9.14
C ARG A 55 1.45 13.85 -8.40
N TYR A 56 1.63 12.53 -8.39
CA TYR A 56 0.76 11.63 -7.63
C TYR A 56 0.80 11.96 -6.14
N LEU A 57 2.00 12.14 -5.58
CA LEU A 57 2.20 12.48 -4.17
C LEU A 57 1.55 13.81 -3.80
N ALA A 58 1.76 14.86 -4.60
CA ALA A 58 1.19 16.18 -4.35
C ALA A 58 -0.34 16.14 -4.30
N ARG A 59 -0.98 15.42 -5.23
CA ARG A 59 -2.44 15.29 -5.28
C ARG A 59 -3.02 14.55 -4.08
N HIS A 60 -2.35 13.51 -3.60
CA HIS A 60 -2.89 12.63 -2.55
C HIS A 60 -2.49 13.05 -1.14
N ARG A 61 -1.38 13.78 -0.97
CA ARG A 61 -0.88 14.24 0.34
C ARG A 61 -1.95 14.95 1.18
N ARG A 62 -2.84 15.72 0.53
CA ARG A 62 -3.87 16.52 1.23
C ARG A 62 -5.07 15.68 1.72
N ARG A 63 -5.32 14.51 1.11
CA ARG A 63 -6.55 13.72 1.31
C ARG A 63 -6.30 12.37 1.97
N GLU A 64 -5.06 11.89 1.99
CA GLU A 64 -4.72 10.57 2.48
C GLU A 64 -3.85 10.62 3.74
N ASN A 65 -4.18 9.75 4.71
CA ASN A 65 -3.32 9.53 5.86
C ASN A 65 -2.27 8.45 5.55
N TRP A 66 -1.09 8.88 5.09
CA TRP A 66 0.02 7.97 4.79
C TRP A 66 0.70 7.34 6.01
N ASN A 67 0.33 7.75 7.23
CA ASN A 67 0.83 7.17 8.48
C ASN A 67 -0.09 6.07 9.02
N SER A 68 -1.26 5.84 8.40
CA SER A 68 -2.16 4.75 8.78
C SER A 68 -1.95 3.53 7.86
N PRO A 69 -1.22 2.48 8.31
CA PRO A 69 -0.78 1.38 7.44
C PRO A 69 -1.95 0.66 6.76
N MET A 70 -3.07 0.49 7.46
CA MET A 70 -4.20 -0.27 6.95
C MET A 70 -5.09 0.50 5.96
N THR A 71 -4.68 1.69 5.49
CA THR A 71 -5.45 2.48 4.54
C THR A 71 -4.98 2.26 3.11
N ALA A 72 -5.92 2.33 2.16
CA ALA A 72 -5.59 2.21 0.74
C ALA A 72 -4.62 3.31 0.26
N GLY A 73 -4.66 4.50 0.89
CA GLY A 73 -3.75 5.60 0.58
C GLY A 73 -2.31 5.30 1.01
N ALA A 74 -2.10 4.87 2.25
CA ALA A 74 -0.77 4.44 2.71
C ALA A 74 -0.22 3.28 1.87
N LEU A 75 -1.05 2.27 1.59
CA LEU A 75 -0.67 1.14 0.73
C LEU A 75 -0.28 1.62 -0.68
N SER A 76 -1.08 2.49 -1.30
CA SER A 76 -0.77 3.00 -2.63
C SER A 76 0.51 3.85 -2.63
N ARG A 77 0.66 4.76 -1.66
CA ARG A 77 1.86 5.60 -1.50
C ARG A 77 3.13 4.78 -1.35
N TRP A 78 3.13 3.79 -0.46
CA TRP A 78 4.34 3.10 -0.03
C TRP A 78 4.63 1.85 -0.83
N ILE A 79 3.63 1.20 -1.43
CA ILE A 79 3.79 -0.02 -2.23
C ILE A 79 3.75 0.29 -3.73
N LEU A 80 2.90 1.23 -4.18
CA LEU A 80 2.74 1.56 -5.59
C LEU A 80 3.61 2.73 -6.06
N TRP A 81 3.86 3.71 -5.19
CA TRP A 81 4.51 4.98 -5.55
C TRP A 81 5.79 5.29 -4.74
N ASN A 82 6.47 4.27 -4.21
CA ASN A 82 7.65 4.46 -3.36
C ASN A 82 8.97 4.19 -4.06
N LEU A 83 9.30 2.91 -4.31
CA LEU A 83 10.58 2.48 -4.86
C LEU A 83 10.42 1.90 -6.27
N PRO A 84 11.50 1.84 -7.08
CA PRO A 84 11.43 1.37 -8.48
C PRO A 84 11.03 -0.09 -8.65
N THR A 85 11.01 -0.87 -7.56
CA THR A 85 10.53 -2.26 -7.58
C THR A 85 9.44 -2.47 -6.53
N ARG A 86 8.48 -3.34 -6.85
CA ARG A 86 7.39 -3.70 -5.91
C ARG A 86 7.95 -4.37 -4.66
N ARG A 87 8.90 -5.29 -4.81
CA ARG A 87 9.52 -6.01 -3.68
C ARG A 87 10.20 -5.04 -2.72
N ALA A 88 11.02 -4.12 -3.23
CA ALA A 88 11.66 -3.12 -2.38
C ALA A 88 10.63 -2.23 -1.68
N SER A 89 9.58 -1.81 -2.41
CA SER A 89 8.49 -1.00 -1.84
C SER A 89 7.75 -1.72 -0.70
N ILE A 90 7.47 -3.01 -0.84
CA ILE A 90 6.85 -3.83 0.21
C ILE A 90 7.76 -3.96 1.43
N GLN A 91 9.06 -4.20 1.24
CA GLN A 91 10.01 -4.31 2.35
C GLN A 91 10.16 -2.99 3.11
N ALA A 92 10.26 -1.87 2.38
CA ALA A 92 10.30 -0.54 2.97
C ALA A 92 9.00 -0.22 3.73
N TYR A 93 7.84 -0.61 3.21
CA TYR A 93 6.56 -0.48 3.89
C TYR A 93 6.51 -1.28 5.19
N LYS A 94 6.91 -2.55 5.17
CA LYS A 94 6.97 -3.42 6.35
C LYS A 94 7.87 -2.84 7.43
N LYS A 95 9.09 -2.42 7.07
CA LYS A 95 10.03 -1.76 7.98
C LYS A 95 9.46 -0.46 8.57
N ARG A 96 8.80 0.36 7.76
CA ARG A 96 8.22 1.65 8.20
C ARG A 96 7.14 1.47 9.28
N PHE A 97 6.33 0.42 9.17
CA PHE A 97 5.20 0.19 10.07
C PHE A 97 5.43 -0.93 11.08
N ASN A 98 6.67 -1.41 11.20
CA ASN A 98 7.04 -2.52 12.07
C ASN A 98 6.15 -3.76 11.87
N LEU A 99 5.92 -4.13 10.61
CA LEU A 99 5.08 -5.26 10.21
C LEU A 99 5.92 -6.42 9.69
N SER A 100 5.51 -7.63 10.04
CA SER A 100 6.09 -8.88 9.49
C SER A 100 5.46 -9.30 8.16
#